data_AF-A0A3M1PQR3-F1
#
_entry.id   AF-A0A3M1PQR3-F1
#
_cell.length_a   1.000
_cell.length_b   1.000
_cell.length_c   1.000
_cell.angle_alpha   90.00
_cell.angle_beta   90.00
_cell.angle_gamma   90.00
#
_symmetry.space_group_name_H-M   'P 1'
#
loop_
_entity.id
_entity.type
_entity.pdbx_description
1 polymer ?
#
loop_
_entity_poly.entity_id
_entity_poly.type
_entity_poly.pdbx_seq_one_letter_code
_entity_poly.pdbx_strand_id
1 'polypeptide(L)'
;MKPILQTHHRILMAFFVGVGLPCLMLSYLAFRGIQNDMALREREMQLTHRRLVDELRTTVASRLGQVEEAAATLISELDLRREADFEQRVQIWARSQPLIETLFLWQEGSGVRLLGVRRLYEPDNPKHSLSRSLNAGTFRALERGQRLEFGQGALSQALAVYDSIVAGTKTPMVQAEARLAAARVQRKLGRLDRAIADCSYLESHFQGGRTAYGFPVELVARLEHVDCLFAARDSAQARDTLLETYDRLISGRWALTASQFSLFRDRIHQSLQAVSPSQESPSQRQRFERLRAEERERVRHAQRLILWQQEGAKELAGRRNPGRRRFTRDVRGEVFCLSLFAGSESKSAAGLLWDLSALHTWLLDNLAGRLRPQSVPWRLVDRTGRILGSEAWSPDERVTIRTGFVDDLPPWTLELSRPDRDRLALLWRSPRRIYLLAFVMIAGILGFGLVLTVRGIQRELELVRLKDDFVSMVSHELRSPLTSIRQLAEMLRAGRVPSRARRQRYYDVLVQQSERLSTLINNVLDFARMQARKRRFTFEVTDVASLTGEL
;
A
#
# COMPACT_ATOMS: atom_id res chain seq x y z
N MET A 1 49.22 41.04 43.74
CA MET A 1 48.76 40.11 42.66
C MET A 1 47.61 39.17 43.06
N LYS A 2 47.52 38.62 44.28
CA LYS A 2 46.41 37.73 44.69
C LYS A 2 44.97 38.31 44.70
N PRO A 3 44.70 39.60 45.04
CA PRO A 3 43.30 40.07 45.14
C PRO A 3 42.64 40.33 43.78
N ILE A 4 43.41 40.53 42.71
CA ILE A 4 42.88 40.83 41.38
C ILE A 4 42.27 39.56 40.75
N LEU A 5 42.93 38.41 40.89
CA LEU A 5 42.45 37.13 40.34
C LEU A 5 41.08 36.69 40.92
N GLN A 6 40.81 36.97 42.20
CA GLN A 6 39.55 36.56 42.86
C GLN A 6 38.34 37.36 42.37
N THR A 7 38.50 38.64 42.06
CA THR A 7 37.40 39.48 41.55
C THR A 7 36.98 39.04 40.15
N HIS A 8 37.92 38.59 39.31
CA HIS A 8 37.64 38.13 37.95
C HIS A 8 36.90 36.79 37.90
N HIS A 9 37.21 35.85 38.81
CA HIS A 9 36.49 34.58 38.89
C HIS A 9 35.02 34.79 39.29
N ARG A 10 34.75 35.77 40.17
CA ARG A 10 33.38 36.13 40.59
C ARG A 10 32.53 36.69 39.45
N ILE A 11 33.11 37.51 38.57
CA ILE A 11 32.40 38.07 37.40
C ILE A 11 32.07 36.97 36.39
N LEU A 12 33.03 36.08 36.10
CA LEU A 12 32.82 34.96 35.19
C LEU A 12 31.75 33.99 35.72
N MET A 13 31.78 33.73 37.04
CA MET A 13 30.80 32.88 37.70
C MET A 13 29.40 33.50 37.73
N ALA A 14 29.30 34.81 38.01
CA ALA A 14 28.03 35.53 37.97
C ALA A 14 27.40 35.52 36.56
N PHE A 15 28.21 35.62 35.52
CA PHE A 15 27.75 35.53 34.13
C PHE A 15 27.25 34.12 33.77
N PHE A 16 27.98 33.08 34.17
CA PHE A 16 27.57 31.69 33.94
C PHE A 16 26.25 31.34 34.66
N VAL A 17 26.10 31.81 35.90
CA VAL A 17 24.89 31.58 36.71
C VAL A 17 23.71 32.41 36.20
N GLY A 18 23.94 33.68 35.84
CA GLY A 18 22.87 34.60 35.43
C GLY A 18 22.34 34.35 34.01
N VAL A 19 23.19 33.88 33.08
CA VAL A 19 22.83 33.76 31.65
C VAL A 19 22.98 32.34 31.13
N GLY A 20 24.08 31.65 31.47
CA GLY A 20 24.37 30.31 30.96
C GLY A 20 23.39 29.25 31.45
N LEU A 21 23.12 29.23 32.75
CA LEU A 21 22.29 28.21 33.40
C LEU A 21 20.80 28.28 32.98
N PRO A 22 20.15 29.47 32.95
CA PRO A 22 18.79 29.60 32.43
C PRO A 22 18.66 29.21 30.96
N CYS A 23 19.68 29.54 30.13
CA CYS A 23 19.68 29.18 28.71
C CYS A 23 19.76 27.67 28.48
N LEU A 24 20.62 26.97 29.22
CA LEU A 24 20.70 25.50 29.20
C LEU A 24 19.38 24.86 29.66
N MET A 25 18.75 25.41 30.70
CA MET A 25 17.47 24.93 31.21
C MET A 25 16.33 25.11 30.19
N LEU A 26 16.26 26.26 29.51
CA LEU A 26 15.32 26.52 28.41
C LEU A 26 15.54 25.57 27.23
N SER A 27 16.79 25.31 26.86
CA SER A 27 17.13 24.35 25.79
C SER A 27 16.68 22.92 26.15
N TYR A 28 16.91 22.49 27.39
CA TYR A 28 16.49 21.18 27.88
C TYR A 28 14.96 21.03 27.95
N LEU A 29 14.24 22.05 28.44
CA LEU A 29 12.77 22.03 28.49
C LEU A 29 12.15 22.00 27.08
N ALA A 30 12.72 22.73 26.12
CA ALA A 30 12.31 22.68 24.72
C ALA A 30 12.53 21.29 24.11
N PHE A 31 13.68 20.66 24.37
CA PHE A 31 13.97 19.30 23.92
C PHE A 31 12.98 18.27 24.49
N ARG A 32 12.69 18.37 25.80
CA ARG A 32 11.74 17.49 26.48
C ARG A 32 10.30 17.68 25.98
N GLY A 33 9.89 18.93 25.71
CA GLY A 33 8.60 19.24 25.11
C GLY A 33 8.39 18.55 23.76
N ILE A 34 9.42 18.56 22.88
CA ILE A 34 9.36 17.90 21.56
C ILE A 34 9.27 16.39 21.68
N GLN A 35 10.02 15.76 22.59
CA GLN A 35 9.90 14.32 22.80
C GLN A 35 8.48 13.95 23.25
N ASN A 36 7.87 14.78 24.10
CA ASN A 36 6.50 14.57 24.55
C ASN A 36 5.49 14.75 23.40
N ASP A 37 5.61 15.81 22.60
CA ASP A 37 4.75 16.06 21.43
C ASP A 37 4.84 14.93 20.39
N MET A 38 6.04 14.38 20.17
CA MET A 38 6.23 13.24 19.27
C MET A 38 5.57 11.97 19.81
N ALA A 39 5.70 11.71 21.11
CA ALA A 39 5.05 10.57 21.76
C ALA A 39 3.51 10.72 21.78
N LEU A 40 2.99 11.94 21.95
CA LEU A 40 1.56 12.25 21.87
C LEU A 40 1.01 12.00 20.48
N ARG A 41 1.67 12.52 19.43
CA ARG A 41 1.27 12.29 18.03
C ARG A 41 1.32 10.81 17.66
N GLU A 42 2.32 10.09 18.13
CA GLU A 42 2.42 8.64 17.92
C GLU A 42 1.23 7.89 18.54
N ARG A 43 0.84 8.25 19.78
CA ARG A 43 -0.34 7.69 20.44
C ARG A 43 -1.64 8.04 19.73
N GLU A 44 -1.84 9.30 19.35
CA GLU A 44 -3.04 9.74 18.61
C GLU A 44 -3.19 9.00 17.29
N MET A 45 -2.09 8.81 16.56
CA MET A 45 -2.08 8.07 15.30
C MET A 45 -2.42 6.59 15.50
N GLN A 46 -1.80 5.94 16.51
CA GLN A 46 -2.12 4.54 16.84
C GLN A 46 -3.59 4.37 17.25
N LEU A 47 -4.15 5.31 18.01
CA LEU A 47 -5.56 5.30 18.39
C LEU A 47 -6.47 5.47 17.17
N THR A 48 -6.09 6.35 16.25
CA THR A 48 -6.84 6.58 15.00
C THR A 48 -6.85 5.31 14.16
N HIS A 49 -5.68 4.71 13.91
CA HIS A 49 -5.60 3.45 13.16
C HIS A 49 -6.38 2.32 13.83
N ARG A 50 -6.31 2.18 15.17
CA ARG A 50 -7.11 1.18 15.90
C ARG A 50 -8.61 1.41 15.73
N ARG A 51 -9.09 2.65 15.86
CA ARG A 51 -10.50 2.99 15.64
C ARG A 51 -10.96 2.63 14.23
N LEU A 52 -10.16 2.92 13.21
CA LEU A 52 -10.48 2.56 11.82
C LEU A 52 -10.57 1.05 11.62
N VAL A 53 -9.62 0.31 12.20
CA VAL A 53 -9.62 -1.15 12.16
C VAL A 53 -10.87 -1.71 12.84
N ASP A 54 -11.22 -1.22 14.02
CA ASP A 54 -12.41 -1.66 14.74
C ASP A 54 -13.69 -1.34 13.95
N GLU A 55 -13.78 -0.16 13.34
CA GLU A 55 -14.92 0.25 12.51
C GLU A 55 -15.05 -0.58 11.23
N LEU A 56 -13.92 -0.90 10.59
CA LEU A 56 -13.88 -1.84 9.46
C LEU A 56 -14.36 -3.22 9.90
N ARG A 57 -13.88 -3.70 11.05
CA ARG A 57 -14.23 -5.01 11.60
C ARG A 57 -15.72 -5.12 11.90
N THR A 58 -16.31 -4.09 12.50
CA THR A 58 -17.75 -4.06 12.79
C THR A 58 -18.59 -3.96 11.51
N THR A 59 -18.16 -3.17 10.54
CA THR A 59 -18.84 -3.04 9.24
C THR A 59 -18.86 -4.38 8.50
N VAL A 60 -17.71 -5.07 8.44
CA VAL A 60 -17.59 -6.40 7.83
C VAL A 60 -18.44 -7.42 8.57
N ALA A 61 -18.37 -7.47 9.90
CA ALA A 61 -19.17 -8.39 10.70
C ALA A 61 -20.68 -8.15 10.52
N SER A 62 -21.12 -6.89 10.50
CA SER A 62 -22.53 -6.52 10.32
C SER A 62 -23.04 -6.93 8.94
N ARG A 63 -22.30 -6.65 7.86
CA ARG A 63 -22.71 -7.01 6.50
C ARG A 63 -22.84 -8.53 6.33
N LEU A 64 -21.87 -9.28 6.85
CA LEU A 64 -21.92 -10.75 6.77
C LEU A 64 -23.07 -11.30 7.61
N GLY A 65 -23.29 -10.77 8.83
CA GLY A 65 -24.41 -11.14 9.68
C GLY A 65 -25.79 -10.89 9.05
N GLN A 66 -25.97 -9.78 8.31
CA GLN A 66 -27.22 -9.50 7.59
C GLN A 66 -27.52 -10.54 6.50
N VAL A 67 -26.51 -10.97 5.75
CA VAL A 67 -26.68 -12.01 4.72
C VAL A 67 -26.99 -13.35 5.35
N GLU A 68 -26.31 -13.69 6.45
CA GLU A 68 -26.57 -14.91 7.22
C GLU A 68 -27.97 -14.95 7.82
N GLU A 69 -28.45 -13.82 8.34
CA GLU A 69 -29.80 -13.70 8.88
C GLU A 69 -30.85 -13.84 7.79
N ALA A 70 -30.67 -13.17 6.65
CA ALA A 70 -31.56 -13.33 5.51
C ALA A 70 -31.60 -14.78 4.99
N ALA A 71 -30.45 -15.47 4.95
CA ALA A 71 -30.37 -16.88 4.60
C ALA A 71 -31.08 -17.78 5.62
N ALA A 72 -30.86 -17.54 6.91
CA ALA A 72 -31.49 -18.30 7.99
C ALA A 72 -33.02 -18.17 7.96
N THR A 73 -33.54 -16.97 7.74
CA THR A 73 -35.00 -16.74 7.60
C THR A 73 -35.56 -17.50 6.40
N LEU A 74 -34.89 -17.42 5.24
CA LEU A 74 -35.29 -18.15 4.03
C LEU A 74 -35.33 -19.67 4.27
N ILE A 75 -34.34 -20.20 4.99
CA ILE A 75 -34.22 -21.62 5.34
C ILE A 75 -35.27 -22.03 6.39
N SER A 76 -35.64 -21.15 7.32
CA SER A 76 -36.68 -21.45 8.31
C SER A 76 -38.09 -21.53 7.73
N GLU A 77 -38.32 -20.83 6.61
CA GLU A 77 -39.58 -20.84 5.86
C GLU A 77 -39.71 -22.05 4.91
N LEU A 78 -38.78 -22.99 4.96
CA LEU A 78 -38.74 -24.18 4.13
C LEU A 78 -39.81 -25.18 4.58
N ASP A 79 -41.05 -24.95 4.16
CA ASP A 79 -42.15 -25.88 4.35
C ASP A 79 -42.06 -26.99 3.29
N LEU A 80 -41.84 -28.23 3.74
CA LEU A 80 -41.49 -29.42 2.96
C LEU A 80 -42.54 -29.87 1.92
N ARG A 81 -43.58 -29.07 1.66
CA ARG A 81 -44.73 -29.43 0.82
C ARG A 81 -44.77 -28.75 -0.56
N ARG A 82 -43.97 -27.70 -0.82
CA ARG A 82 -43.88 -27.01 -2.14
C ARG A 82 -42.44 -26.72 -2.54
N GLU A 83 -41.76 -27.75 -3.04
CA GLU A 83 -40.34 -27.70 -3.39
C GLU A 83 -40.01 -26.77 -4.57
N ALA A 84 -40.91 -26.63 -5.55
CA ALA A 84 -40.68 -25.83 -6.76
C ALA A 84 -40.71 -24.30 -6.49
N ASP A 85 -41.68 -23.83 -5.70
CA ASP A 85 -41.80 -22.41 -5.34
C ASP A 85 -40.60 -21.97 -4.49
N PHE A 86 -40.08 -22.87 -3.65
CA PHE A 86 -38.93 -22.61 -2.80
C PHE A 86 -37.64 -22.47 -3.62
N GLU A 87 -37.35 -23.38 -4.55
CA GLU A 87 -36.16 -23.27 -5.43
C GLU A 87 -36.16 -21.97 -6.24
N GLN A 88 -37.32 -21.54 -6.76
CA GLN A 88 -37.45 -20.28 -7.48
C GLN A 88 -37.17 -19.07 -6.56
N ARG A 89 -37.70 -19.06 -5.33
CA ARG A 89 -37.43 -18.01 -4.34
C ARG A 89 -35.95 -17.95 -3.95
N VAL A 90 -35.33 -19.11 -3.71
CA VAL A 90 -33.89 -19.21 -3.41
C VAL A 90 -33.08 -18.66 -4.57
N GLN A 91 -33.44 -18.99 -5.81
CA GLN A 91 -32.72 -18.49 -6.98
C GLN A 91 -32.85 -16.97 -7.14
N ILE A 92 -34.02 -16.39 -6.88
CA ILE A 92 -34.24 -14.93 -6.90
C ILE A 92 -33.42 -14.26 -5.79
N TRP A 93 -33.47 -14.81 -4.57
CA TRP A 93 -32.71 -14.27 -3.45
C TRP A 93 -31.21 -14.37 -3.67
N ALA A 94 -30.70 -15.52 -4.12
CA ALA A 94 -29.28 -15.74 -4.40
C ALA A 94 -28.74 -14.76 -5.45
N ARG A 95 -29.54 -14.44 -6.49
CA ARG A 95 -29.18 -13.41 -7.48
C ARG A 95 -29.10 -12.00 -6.88
N SER A 96 -29.78 -11.72 -5.77
CA SER A 96 -29.70 -10.42 -5.09
C SER A 96 -28.52 -10.31 -4.12
N GLN A 97 -27.83 -11.43 -3.82
CA GLN A 97 -26.72 -11.49 -2.87
C GLN A 97 -25.41 -11.84 -3.59
N PRO A 98 -24.60 -10.84 -4.02
CA PRO A 98 -23.36 -11.11 -4.76
C PRO A 98 -22.26 -11.74 -3.91
N LEU A 99 -22.39 -11.75 -2.58
CA LEU A 99 -21.37 -12.30 -1.66
C LEU A 99 -21.50 -13.81 -1.44
N ILE A 100 -22.60 -14.42 -1.87
CA ILE A 100 -22.82 -15.85 -1.69
C ILE A 100 -22.59 -16.59 -3.00
N GLU A 101 -22.04 -17.79 -2.86
CA GLU A 101 -21.87 -18.71 -3.98
C GLU A 101 -23.15 -19.53 -4.17
N THR A 102 -23.68 -20.09 -3.08
CA THR A 102 -24.90 -20.92 -3.09
C THR A 102 -25.39 -21.24 -1.67
N LEU A 103 -26.66 -21.60 -1.54
CA LEU A 103 -27.18 -22.29 -0.35
C LEU A 103 -27.06 -23.80 -0.52
N PHE A 104 -26.88 -24.52 0.58
CA PHE A 104 -26.88 -25.97 0.55
C PHE A 104 -27.75 -26.56 1.66
N LEU A 105 -28.33 -27.72 1.35
CA LEU A 105 -28.98 -28.60 2.30
C LEU A 105 -28.14 -29.85 2.41
N TRP A 106 -27.93 -30.30 3.63
CA TRP A 106 -27.29 -31.56 3.94
C TRP A 106 -28.26 -32.40 4.76
N GLN A 107 -28.40 -33.65 4.37
CA GLN A 107 -29.17 -34.65 5.13
C GLN A 107 -28.36 -35.94 5.18
N GLU A 108 -28.40 -36.59 6.34
CA GLU A 108 -27.68 -37.83 6.59
C GLU A 108 -28.12 -38.92 5.59
N GLY A 109 -27.16 -39.43 4.80
CA GLY A 109 -27.40 -40.47 3.78
C GLY A 109 -27.69 -39.98 2.36
N SER A 110 -28.21 -38.76 2.19
CA SER A 110 -28.55 -38.16 0.88
C SER A 110 -27.48 -37.19 0.33
N GLY A 111 -26.46 -36.88 1.13
CA GLY A 111 -25.33 -36.04 0.73
C GLY A 111 -25.62 -34.54 0.81
N VAL A 112 -24.82 -33.72 0.13
CA VAL A 112 -25.03 -32.27 0.03
C VAL A 112 -25.80 -31.96 -1.25
N ARG A 113 -26.91 -31.23 -1.12
CA ARG A 113 -27.69 -30.68 -2.23
C ARG A 113 -27.50 -29.17 -2.27
N LEU A 114 -27.04 -28.66 -3.41
CA LEU A 114 -26.90 -27.22 -3.66
C LEU A 114 -28.23 -26.65 -4.18
N LEU A 115 -28.61 -25.47 -3.72
CA LEU A 115 -29.85 -24.78 -4.06
C LEU A 115 -29.56 -23.48 -4.83
N GLY A 116 -30.48 -23.11 -5.73
CA GLY A 116 -30.41 -21.83 -6.45
C GLY A 116 -29.26 -21.68 -7.47
N VAL A 117 -28.47 -22.73 -7.71
CA VAL A 117 -27.35 -22.70 -8.66
C VAL A 117 -27.80 -23.17 -10.02
N ARG A 118 -27.68 -22.29 -11.02
CA ARG A 118 -27.70 -22.74 -12.42
C ARG A 118 -26.31 -23.28 -12.76
N ARG A 119 -26.16 -24.60 -12.76
CA ARG A 119 -24.88 -25.26 -13.04
C ARG A 119 -24.52 -25.11 -14.51
N LEU A 120 -23.22 -24.98 -14.77
CA LEU A 120 -22.68 -25.02 -16.13
C LEU A 120 -22.83 -26.43 -16.73
N TYR A 121 -22.56 -27.44 -15.93
CA TYR A 121 -22.79 -28.85 -16.24
C TYR A 121 -23.03 -29.67 -14.98
N GLU A 122 -23.64 -30.83 -15.15
CA GLU A 122 -23.87 -31.83 -14.10
C GLU A 122 -22.69 -32.81 -13.99
N PRO A 123 -22.46 -33.41 -12.82
CA PRO A 123 -21.53 -34.52 -12.69
C PRO A 123 -21.90 -35.66 -13.63
N ASP A 124 -20.91 -36.33 -14.22
CA ASP A 124 -21.15 -37.50 -15.06
C ASP A 124 -21.74 -38.64 -14.18
N ASN A 125 -23.04 -38.88 -14.29
CA ASN A 125 -23.70 -39.98 -13.59
C ASN A 125 -23.83 -41.18 -14.54
N PRO A 126 -23.28 -42.35 -14.21
CA PRO A 126 -23.38 -43.54 -15.05
C PRO A 126 -24.81 -44.06 -15.26
N LYS A 127 -25.80 -43.60 -14.47
CA LYS A 127 -27.20 -44.06 -14.54
C LYS A 127 -28.09 -43.30 -15.53
N HIS A 128 -27.62 -42.22 -16.17
CA HIS A 128 -28.34 -41.64 -17.32
C HIS A 128 -28.07 -42.46 -18.58
N SER A 129 -28.41 -43.75 -18.53
CA SER A 129 -28.50 -44.59 -19.71
C SER A 129 -29.67 -44.09 -20.56
N LEU A 130 -29.33 -43.41 -21.65
CA LEU A 130 -30.04 -43.35 -22.93
C LEU A 130 -31.53 -43.72 -22.83
N SER A 131 -32.40 -42.73 -22.89
CA SER A 131 -33.84 -42.92 -23.01
C SER A 131 -34.15 -43.81 -24.22
N ARG A 132 -34.30 -45.11 -23.98
CA ARG A 132 -34.88 -46.10 -24.91
C ARG A 132 -36.39 -45.86 -25.04
N SER A 133 -36.81 -44.66 -25.44
CA SER A 133 -38.22 -44.31 -25.64
C SER A 133 -38.60 -44.16 -27.10
N LEU A 134 -37.79 -44.66 -28.04
CA LEU A 134 -38.13 -44.72 -29.46
C LEU A 134 -38.81 -46.06 -29.75
N ASN A 135 -39.97 -46.03 -30.42
CA ASN A 135 -40.66 -47.23 -30.89
C ASN A 135 -39.72 -48.05 -31.80
N ALA A 136 -39.73 -49.38 -31.65
CA ALA A 136 -38.82 -50.30 -32.34
C ALA A 136 -38.89 -50.22 -33.89
N GLY A 137 -40.02 -49.80 -34.46
CA GLY A 137 -40.16 -49.56 -35.91
C GLY A 137 -39.42 -48.31 -36.38
N THR A 138 -39.53 -47.22 -35.62
CA THR A 138 -38.92 -45.93 -35.93
C THR A 138 -37.40 -45.97 -35.75
N PHE A 139 -36.93 -46.67 -34.71
CA PHE A 139 -35.51 -46.91 -34.49
C PHE A 139 -34.87 -47.68 -35.67
N ARG A 140 -35.53 -48.73 -36.17
CA ARG A 140 -35.07 -49.49 -37.35
C ARG A 140 -35.04 -48.65 -38.63
N ALA A 141 -35.99 -47.73 -38.81
CA ALA A 141 -36.00 -46.82 -39.96
C ALA A 141 -34.83 -45.82 -39.90
N LEU A 142 -34.54 -45.28 -38.72
CA LEU A 142 -33.43 -44.35 -38.50
C LEU A 142 -32.07 -45.06 -38.66
N GLU A 143 -31.94 -46.29 -38.17
CA GLU A 143 -30.76 -47.14 -38.36
C GLU A 143 -30.54 -47.48 -39.84
N ARG A 144 -31.61 -47.75 -40.61
CA ARG A 144 -31.53 -47.95 -42.06
C ARG A 144 -30.97 -46.71 -42.77
N GLY A 145 -31.47 -45.53 -42.42
CA GLY A 145 -30.95 -44.25 -42.94
C GLY A 145 -29.46 -44.07 -42.63
N GLN A 146 -29.05 -44.35 -41.39
CA GLN A 146 -27.65 -44.24 -40.96
C GLN A 146 -26.73 -45.22 -41.70
N ARG A 147 -27.17 -46.47 -41.94
CA ARG A 147 -26.38 -47.45 -42.73
C ARG A 147 -26.20 -46.99 -44.18
N LEU A 148 -27.22 -46.39 -44.78
CA LEU A 148 -27.13 -45.82 -46.13
C LEU A 148 -26.18 -44.62 -46.17
N GLU A 149 -26.23 -43.76 -45.16
CA GLU A 149 -25.38 -42.57 -45.07
C GLU A 149 -23.90 -42.91 -44.81
N PHE A 150 -23.62 -43.68 -43.76
CA PHE A 150 -22.25 -43.91 -43.28
C PHE A 150 -21.62 -45.20 -43.82
N GLY A 151 -22.43 -46.23 -44.09
CA GLY A 151 -21.94 -47.53 -44.55
C GLY A 151 -21.81 -47.62 -46.07
N GLN A 152 -22.82 -47.14 -46.80
CA GLN A 152 -22.89 -47.32 -48.27
C GLN A 152 -22.62 -46.03 -49.06
N GLY A 153 -22.55 -44.86 -48.41
CA GLY A 153 -22.37 -43.57 -49.08
C GLY A 153 -23.55 -43.15 -49.99
N ALA A 154 -24.70 -43.83 -49.89
CA ALA A 154 -25.88 -43.62 -50.72
C ALA A 154 -26.71 -42.42 -50.20
N LEU A 155 -26.13 -41.22 -50.25
CA LEU A 155 -26.67 -40.01 -49.62
C LEU A 155 -28.10 -39.66 -50.08
N SER A 156 -28.41 -39.77 -51.38
CA SER A 156 -29.77 -39.48 -51.88
C SER A 156 -30.82 -40.46 -51.37
N GLN A 157 -30.45 -41.74 -51.21
CA GLN A 157 -31.34 -42.76 -50.66
C GLN A 157 -31.52 -42.57 -49.15
N ALA A 158 -30.43 -42.24 -48.44
CA ALA A 158 -30.50 -41.89 -47.02
C ALA A 158 -31.41 -40.69 -46.77
N LEU A 159 -31.32 -39.64 -47.58
CA LEU A 159 -32.18 -38.47 -47.48
C LEU A 159 -33.67 -38.82 -47.68
N ALA A 160 -33.99 -39.64 -48.68
CA ALA A 160 -35.37 -40.07 -48.92
C ALA A 160 -35.95 -40.85 -47.72
N VAL A 161 -35.11 -41.68 -47.07
CA VAL A 161 -35.50 -42.37 -45.83
C VAL A 161 -35.77 -41.37 -44.71
N TYR A 162 -34.88 -40.40 -44.48
CA TYR A 162 -35.09 -39.40 -43.43
C TYR A 162 -36.32 -38.52 -43.68
N ASP A 163 -36.53 -38.04 -44.91
CA ASP A 163 -37.71 -37.25 -45.28
C ASP A 163 -39.02 -38.05 -45.07
N SER A 164 -39.01 -39.36 -45.37
CA SER A 164 -40.16 -40.23 -45.11
C SER A 164 -40.48 -40.37 -43.62
N ILE A 165 -39.46 -40.37 -42.75
CA ILE A 165 -39.63 -40.42 -41.29
C ILE A 165 -40.20 -39.09 -40.78
N VAL A 166 -39.70 -37.96 -41.30
CA VAL A 166 -40.20 -36.63 -40.94
C VAL A 166 -41.67 -36.46 -41.32
N ALA A 167 -42.09 -36.95 -42.49
CA ALA A 167 -43.48 -36.88 -42.94
C ALA A 167 -44.40 -37.89 -42.25
N GLY A 168 -43.90 -39.09 -41.93
CA GLY A 168 -44.71 -40.21 -41.45
C GLY A 168 -44.92 -40.27 -39.93
N THR A 169 -44.11 -39.55 -39.14
CA THR A 169 -44.15 -39.63 -37.67
C THR A 169 -44.71 -38.36 -37.06
N LYS A 170 -45.57 -38.46 -36.05
CA LYS A 170 -46.07 -37.30 -35.26
C LYS A 170 -45.27 -37.07 -33.98
N THR A 171 -44.35 -37.97 -33.65
CA THR A 171 -43.54 -37.87 -32.43
C THR A 171 -42.49 -36.77 -32.61
N PRO A 172 -42.55 -35.66 -31.84
CA PRO A 172 -41.67 -34.52 -32.08
C PRO A 172 -40.18 -34.89 -32.01
N MET A 173 -39.79 -35.76 -31.07
CA MET A 173 -38.38 -36.13 -30.91
C MET A 173 -37.81 -36.92 -32.08
N VAL A 174 -38.61 -37.82 -32.65
CA VAL A 174 -38.23 -38.58 -33.85
C VAL A 174 -38.07 -37.62 -35.02
N GLN A 175 -39.03 -36.70 -35.20
CA GLN A 175 -38.95 -35.69 -36.25
C GLN A 175 -37.68 -34.84 -36.11
N ALA A 176 -37.33 -34.44 -34.88
CA ALA A 176 -36.12 -33.67 -34.63
C ALA A 176 -34.85 -34.44 -35.03
N GLU A 177 -34.75 -35.70 -34.65
CA GLU A 177 -33.58 -36.53 -34.97
C GLU A 177 -33.47 -36.85 -36.46
N ALA A 178 -34.59 -37.16 -37.12
CA ALA A 178 -34.63 -37.37 -38.56
C ALA A 178 -34.29 -36.09 -39.35
N ARG A 179 -34.77 -34.91 -38.91
CA ARG A 179 -34.41 -33.62 -39.52
C ARG A 179 -32.94 -33.27 -39.30
N LEU A 180 -32.36 -33.54 -38.13
CA LEU A 180 -30.92 -33.36 -37.90
C LEU A 180 -30.08 -34.24 -38.83
N ALA A 181 -30.50 -35.49 -39.04
CA ALA A 181 -29.83 -36.39 -39.98
C ALA A 181 -30.03 -35.94 -41.44
N ALA A 182 -31.24 -35.51 -41.81
CA ALA A 182 -31.55 -34.95 -43.13
C ALA A 182 -30.70 -33.71 -43.43
N ALA A 183 -30.61 -32.73 -42.52
CA ALA A 183 -29.80 -31.53 -42.70
C ALA A 183 -28.32 -31.85 -42.94
N ARG A 184 -27.77 -32.82 -42.20
CA ARG A 184 -26.39 -33.30 -42.39
C ARG A 184 -26.17 -33.92 -43.77
N VAL A 185 -27.10 -34.75 -44.23
CA VAL A 185 -27.03 -35.38 -45.57
C VAL A 185 -27.24 -34.34 -46.67
N GLN A 186 -28.17 -33.41 -46.49
CA GLN A 186 -28.40 -32.29 -47.42
C GLN A 186 -27.14 -31.44 -47.57
N ARG A 187 -26.42 -31.15 -46.47
CA ARG A 187 -25.12 -30.48 -46.50
C ARG A 187 -24.09 -31.28 -47.32
N LYS A 188 -23.96 -32.58 -47.08
CA LYS A 188 -23.05 -33.46 -47.86
C LYS A 188 -23.42 -33.50 -49.36
N LEU A 189 -24.70 -33.35 -49.69
CA LEU A 189 -25.21 -33.25 -51.06
C LEU A 189 -25.12 -31.84 -51.68
N GLY A 190 -24.63 -30.84 -50.94
CA GLY A 190 -24.56 -29.45 -51.40
C GLY A 190 -25.88 -28.69 -51.41
N ARG A 191 -26.96 -29.24 -50.83
CA ARG A 191 -28.29 -28.61 -50.73
C ARG A 191 -28.38 -27.70 -49.49
N LEU A 192 -27.57 -26.65 -49.46
CA LEU A 192 -27.33 -25.85 -48.26
C LEU A 192 -28.57 -25.07 -47.79
N ASP A 193 -29.37 -24.49 -48.69
CA ASP A 193 -30.55 -23.70 -48.32
C ASP A 193 -31.58 -24.53 -47.53
N ARG A 194 -31.80 -25.78 -47.96
CA ARG A 194 -32.70 -26.70 -47.25
C ARG A 194 -32.12 -27.11 -45.89
N ALA A 195 -30.81 -27.37 -45.84
CA ALA A 195 -30.15 -27.76 -44.59
C ALA A 195 -30.22 -26.64 -43.54
N ILE A 196 -30.01 -25.38 -43.96
CA ILE A 196 -30.14 -24.20 -43.11
C ILE A 196 -31.59 -24.00 -42.65
N ALA A 197 -32.57 -24.19 -43.53
CA ALA A 197 -33.99 -24.10 -43.19
C ALA A 197 -34.40 -25.17 -42.15
N ASP A 198 -33.95 -26.41 -42.34
CA ASP A 198 -34.22 -27.50 -41.39
C ASP A 198 -33.56 -27.24 -40.03
N CYS A 199 -32.32 -26.72 -40.00
CA CYS A 199 -31.67 -26.34 -38.74
C CYS A 199 -32.40 -25.18 -38.03
N SER A 200 -32.79 -24.13 -38.78
CA SER A 200 -33.52 -22.98 -38.22
C SER A 200 -34.90 -23.39 -37.67
N TYR A 201 -35.56 -24.35 -38.30
CA TYR A 201 -36.80 -24.93 -37.80
C TYR A 201 -36.59 -25.65 -36.46
N LEU A 202 -35.52 -26.44 -36.35
CA LEU A 202 -35.17 -27.14 -35.10
C LEU A 202 -34.82 -26.19 -33.96
N GLU A 203 -34.09 -25.11 -34.24
CA GLU A 203 -33.74 -24.09 -33.23
C GLU A 203 -34.98 -23.40 -32.64
N SER A 204 -36.00 -23.15 -33.46
CA SER A 204 -37.22 -22.43 -33.07
C SER A 204 -38.28 -23.30 -32.40
N HIS A 205 -38.48 -24.53 -32.89
CA HIS A 205 -39.61 -25.38 -32.48
C HIS A 205 -39.26 -26.40 -31.38
N PHE A 206 -37.98 -26.67 -31.13
CA PHE A 206 -37.52 -27.72 -30.20
C PHE A 206 -36.71 -27.21 -29.02
N GLN A 207 -37.21 -26.17 -28.34
CA GLN A 207 -36.60 -25.66 -27.11
C GLN A 207 -36.66 -26.72 -25.99
N GLY A 208 -35.49 -27.16 -25.51
CA GLY A 208 -35.37 -28.15 -24.43
C GLY A 208 -35.48 -29.63 -24.86
N GLY A 209 -35.64 -29.93 -26.15
CA GLY A 209 -35.63 -31.31 -26.66
C GLY A 209 -34.25 -31.97 -26.58
N ARG A 210 -34.20 -33.30 -26.39
CA ARG A 210 -32.96 -34.10 -26.35
C ARG A 210 -32.98 -35.22 -27.39
N THR A 211 -31.90 -35.33 -28.17
CA THR A 211 -31.65 -36.45 -29.09
C THR A 211 -31.66 -37.81 -28.39
N ALA A 212 -31.74 -38.92 -29.13
CA ALA A 212 -31.64 -40.27 -28.57
C ALA A 212 -30.36 -40.50 -27.74
N TYR A 213 -29.29 -39.77 -28.06
CA TYR A 213 -28.00 -39.81 -27.36
C TYR A 213 -27.93 -38.88 -26.14
N GLY A 214 -29.03 -38.21 -25.79
CA GLY A 214 -29.14 -37.31 -24.64
C GLY A 214 -28.62 -35.89 -24.89
N PHE A 215 -28.14 -35.57 -26.11
CA PHE A 215 -27.69 -34.21 -26.45
C PHE A 215 -28.87 -33.26 -26.70
N PRO A 216 -28.78 -31.98 -26.30
CA PRO A 216 -29.80 -30.98 -26.63
C PRO A 216 -29.94 -30.79 -28.15
N VAL A 217 -31.17 -30.92 -28.68
CA VAL A 217 -31.46 -30.79 -30.11
C VAL A 217 -31.07 -29.41 -30.63
N GLU A 218 -31.42 -28.35 -29.90
CA GLU A 218 -31.08 -26.96 -30.24
C GLU A 218 -29.56 -26.78 -30.42
N LEU A 219 -28.75 -27.32 -29.50
CA LEU A 219 -27.29 -27.20 -29.57
C LEU A 219 -26.71 -27.93 -30.78
N VAL A 220 -27.19 -29.15 -31.05
CA VAL A 220 -26.72 -29.93 -32.21
C VAL A 220 -27.16 -29.26 -33.52
N ALA A 221 -28.40 -28.76 -33.60
CA ALA A 221 -28.91 -28.05 -34.77
C ALA A 221 -28.08 -26.79 -35.07
N ARG A 222 -27.73 -26.01 -34.04
CA ARG A 222 -26.87 -24.83 -34.19
C ARG A 222 -25.48 -25.15 -34.74
N LEU A 223 -24.87 -26.23 -34.27
CA LEU A 223 -23.55 -26.65 -34.76
C LEU A 223 -23.63 -27.15 -36.21
N GLU A 224 -24.68 -27.89 -36.57
CA GLU A 224 -24.89 -28.28 -37.97
C GLU A 224 -25.22 -27.08 -38.87
N HIS A 225 -25.93 -26.08 -38.37
CA HIS A 225 -26.17 -24.81 -39.06
C HIS A 225 -24.84 -24.09 -39.36
N VAL A 226 -23.96 -24.00 -38.36
CA VAL A 226 -22.60 -23.45 -38.54
C VAL A 226 -21.82 -24.23 -39.60
N ASP A 227 -21.86 -25.57 -39.57
CA ASP A 227 -21.21 -26.41 -40.58
C ASP A 227 -21.79 -26.18 -41.99
N CYS A 228 -23.09 -25.87 -42.11
CA CYS A 228 -23.72 -25.49 -43.38
C CYS A 228 -23.23 -24.12 -43.88
N LEU A 229 -23.09 -23.14 -42.99
CA LEU A 229 -22.59 -21.80 -43.34
C LEU A 229 -21.11 -21.84 -43.77
N PHE A 230 -20.29 -22.65 -43.10
CA PHE A 230 -18.91 -22.90 -43.55
C PHE A 230 -18.88 -23.56 -44.94
N ALA A 231 -19.75 -24.54 -45.19
CA ALA A 231 -19.89 -25.14 -46.52
C ALA A 231 -20.38 -24.14 -47.59
N ALA A 232 -21.17 -23.14 -47.20
CA ALA A 232 -21.63 -22.04 -48.06
C ALA A 232 -20.55 -20.97 -48.31
N ARG A 233 -19.37 -21.10 -47.69
CA ARG A 233 -18.29 -20.09 -47.66
C ARG A 233 -18.65 -18.77 -46.97
N ASP A 234 -19.76 -18.72 -46.21
CA ASP A 234 -20.11 -17.57 -45.38
C ASP A 234 -19.43 -17.69 -44.00
N SER A 235 -18.12 -17.49 -43.99
CA SER A 235 -17.30 -17.64 -42.77
C SER A 235 -17.58 -16.57 -41.72
N ALA A 236 -18.08 -15.40 -42.14
CA ALA A 236 -18.41 -14.31 -41.24
C ALA A 236 -19.65 -14.65 -40.41
N GLN A 237 -20.75 -15.04 -41.07
CA GLN A 237 -21.97 -15.44 -40.38
C GLN A 237 -21.77 -16.71 -39.56
N ALA A 238 -21.06 -17.71 -40.11
CA ALA A 238 -20.74 -18.94 -39.39
C ALA A 238 -20.05 -18.67 -38.05
N ARG A 239 -19.06 -17.77 -38.04
CA ARG A 239 -18.31 -17.40 -36.85
C ARG A 239 -19.16 -16.64 -35.83
N ASP A 240 -20.03 -15.72 -36.27
CA ASP A 240 -20.94 -15.01 -35.37
C ASP A 240 -21.93 -15.95 -34.69
N THR A 241 -22.53 -16.87 -35.45
CA THR A 241 -23.42 -17.91 -34.90
C THR A 241 -22.68 -18.84 -33.94
N LEU A 242 -21.42 -19.16 -34.24
CA LEU A 242 -20.58 -20.01 -33.38
C LEU A 242 -20.21 -19.30 -32.07
N LEU A 243 -19.84 -18.01 -32.11
CA LEU A 243 -19.57 -17.20 -30.92
C LEU A 243 -20.83 -17.03 -30.05
N GLU A 244 -22.00 -16.85 -30.67
CA GLU A 244 -23.27 -16.82 -29.94
C GLU A 244 -23.61 -18.18 -29.33
N THR A 245 -23.31 -19.28 -30.03
CA THR A 245 -23.49 -20.64 -29.49
C THR A 245 -22.56 -20.89 -28.31
N TYR A 246 -21.32 -20.42 -28.39
CA TYR A 246 -20.35 -20.49 -27.30
C TYR A 246 -20.81 -19.71 -26.07
N ASP A 247 -21.30 -18.47 -26.26
CA ASP A 247 -21.88 -17.65 -25.19
C ASP A 247 -23.06 -18.34 -24.49
N ARG A 248 -23.99 -18.91 -25.27
CA ARG A 248 -25.12 -19.69 -24.72
C ARG A 248 -24.66 -20.97 -23.99
N LEU A 249 -23.58 -21.61 -24.47
CA LEU A 249 -23.01 -22.81 -23.86
C LEU A 249 -22.43 -22.47 -22.48
N ILE A 250 -21.59 -21.45 -22.40
CA ILE A 250 -20.99 -21.00 -21.14
C ILE A 250 -22.01 -20.34 -20.20
N SER A 251 -23.12 -19.84 -20.75
CA SER A 251 -24.27 -19.36 -19.99
C SER A 251 -25.05 -20.46 -19.27
N GLY A 252 -24.75 -21.75 -19.52
CA GLY A 252 -25.51 -22.86 -18.95
C GLY A 252 -26.94 -22.93 -19.51
N ARG A 253 -27.13 -22.57 -20.79
CA ARG A 253 -28.45 -22.65 -21.44
C ARG A 253 -28.97 -24.09 -21.49
N TRP A 254 -28.08 -25.04 -21.70
CA TRP A 254 -28.39 -26.46 -21.84
C TRP A 254 -27.89 -27.25 -20.63
N ALA A 255 -28.72 -28.19 -20.16
CA ALA A 255 -28.33 -29.12 -19.11
C ALA A 255 -27.44 -30.23 -19.69
N LEU A 256 -26.13 -30.06 -19.57
CA LEU A 256 -25.10 -30.97 -20.09
C LEU A 256 -24.37 -31.65 -18.93
N THR A 257 -23.85 -32.86 -19.13
CA THR A 257 -22.89 -33.46 -18.21
C THR A 257 -21.47 -32.88 -18.45
N ALA A 258 -20.54 -33.07 -17.51
CA ALA A 258 -19.16 -32.59 -17.65
C ALA A 258 -18.50 -33.09 -18.95
N SER A 259 -18.65 -34.37 -19.27
CA SER A 259 -18.14 -34.96 -20.51
C SER A 259 -18.80 -34.36 -21.76
N GLN A 260 -20.13 -34.16 -21.75
CA GLN A 260 -20.85 -33.54 -22.86
C GLN A 260 -20.43 -32.08 -23.08
N PHE A 261 -20.26 -31.32 -21.99
CA PHE A 261 -19.80 -29.93 -22.05
C PHE A 261 -18.40 -29.84 -22.67
N SER A 262 -17.45 -30.68 -22.24
CA SER A 262 -16.10 -30.71 -22.83
C SER A 262 -16.16 -31.00 -24.32
N LEU A 263 -16.93 -32.00 -24.74
CA LEU A 263 -17.06 -32.39 -26.15
C LEU A 263 -17.57 -31.23 -27.02
N PHE A 264 -18.61 -30.52 -26.59
CA PHE A 264 -19.14 -29.39 -27.36
C PHE A 264 -18.23 -28.16 -27.32
N ARG A 265 -17.60 -27.88 -26.17
CA ARG A 265 -16.60 -26.82 -26.07
C ARG A 265 -15.45 -27.06 -27.04
N ASP A 266 -14.90 -28.27 -27.04
CA ASP A 266 -13.73 -28.61 -27.85
C ASP A 266 -14.09 -28.54 -29.35
N ARG A 267 -15.29 -29.00 -29.74
CA ARG A 267 -15.81 -28.82 -31.11
C ARG A 267 -15.90 -27.34 -31.49
N ILE A 268 -16.46 -26.49 -30.63
CA ILE A 268 -16.58 -25.04 -30.87
C ILE A 268 -15.21 -24.39 -31.01
N HIS A 269 -14.27 -24.70 -30.11
CA HIS A 269 -12.91 -24.14 -30.16
C HIS A 269 -12.18 -24.56 -31.44
N GLN A 270 -12.28 -25.84 -31.83
CA GLN A 270 -11.70 -26.34 -33.08
C GLN A 270 -12.29 -25.60 -34.30
N SER A 271 -13.61 -25.45 -34.36
CA SER A 271 -14.27 -24.72 -35.46
C SER A 271 -13.90 -23.24 -35.50
N LEU A 272 -13.71 -22.58 -34.35
CA LEU A 272 -13.25 -21.18 -34.29
C LEU A 272 -11.78 -21.02 -34.72
N GLN A 273 -10.92 -21.99 -34.41
CA GLN A 273 -9.50 -21.99 -34.78
C GLN A 273 -9.25 -22.37 -36.24
N ALA A 274 -10.19 -23.08 -36.88
CA ALA A 274 -10.09 -23.47 -38.28
C ALA A 274 -10.24 -22.28 -39.26
N VAL A 275 -10.79 -21.15 -38.81
CA VAL A 275 -10.96 -19.94 -39.62
C VAL A 275 -9.63 -19.18 -39.71
N SER A 276 -9.25 -18.76 -40.91
CA SER A 276 -7.97 -18.08 -41.12
C SER A 276 -7.95 -16.69 -40.46
N PRO A 277 -6.83 -16.25 -39.84
CA PRO A 277 -6.75 -14.96 -39.14
C PRO A 277 -7.06 -13.73 -40.01
N SER A 278 -6.88 -13.85 -41.34
CA SER A 278 -7.20 -12.81 -42.31
C SER A 278 -8.70 -12.58 -42.53
N GLN A 279 -9.54 -13.54 -42.13
CA GLN A 279 -11.00 -13.46 -42.22
C GLN A 279 -11.65 -13.06 -40.88
N GLU A 280 -10.86 -12.86 -39.83
CA GLU A 280 -11.36 -12.48 -38.50
C GLU A 280 -11.49 -10.97 -38.34
N SER A 281 -12.70 -10.51 -37.97
CA SER A 281 -12.88 -9.14 -37.51
C SER A 281 -12.25 -8.93 -36.12
N PRO A 282 -11.62 -7.75 -35.84
CA PRO A 282 -11.12 -7.42 -34.50
C PRO A 282 -12.17 -7.57 -33.39
N SER A 283 -13.44 -7.23 -33.68
CA SER A 283 -14.53 -7.34 -32.71
C SER A 283 -14.85 -8.79 -32.33
N GLN A 284 -14.84 -9.69 -33.32
CA GLN A 284 -15.06 -11.12 -33.12
C GLN A 284 -13.92 -11.75 -32.32
N ARG A 285 -12.67 -11.34 -32.58
CA ARG A 285 -11.50 -11.80 -31.83
C ARG A 285 -11.54 -11.36 -30.36
N GLN A 286 -11.88 -10.09 -30.11
CA GLN A 286 -12.05 -9.59 -28.74
C GLN A 286 -13.20 -10.30 -28.01
N ARG A 287 -14.32 -10.54 -28.70
CA ARG A 287 -15.46 -11.30 -28.15
C ARG A 287 -15.05 -12.72 -27.77
N PHE A 288 -14.29 -13.41 -28.63
CA PHE A 288 -13.81 -14.77 -28.33
C PHE A 288 -12.90 -14.83 -27.10
N GLU A 289 -11.92 -13.93 -26.99
CA GLU A 289 -11.01 -13.90 -25.84
C GLU A 289 -11.74 -13.58 -24.53
N ARG A 290 -12.72 -12.68 -24.59
CA ARG A 290 -13.62 -12.40 -23.46
C ARG A 290 -14.38 -13.66 -23.05
N LEU A 291 -15.04 -14.35 -24.00
CA LEU A 291 -15.78 -15.57 -23.73
C LEU A 291 -14.88 -16.69 -23.18
N ARG A 292 -13.64 -16.81 -23.65
CA ARG A 292 -12.65 -17.75 -23.09
C ARG A 292 -12.26 -17.43 -21.65
N ALA A 293 -12.12 -16.15 -21.32
CA ALA A 293 -11.88 -15.75 -19.93
C ALA A 293 -13.07 -16.09 -19.04
N GLU A 294 -14.29 -15.77 -19.49
CA GLU A 294 -15.53 -16.11 -18.79
C GLU A 294 -15.71 -17.63 -18.63
N GLU A 295 -15.39 -18.42 -19.65
CA GLU A 295 -15.43 -19.89 -19.60
C GLU A 295 -14.53 -20.42 -18.48
N ARG A 296 -13.27 -19.97 -18.42
CA ARG A 296 -12.31 -20.42 -17.40
C ARG A 296 -12.83 -20.15 -15.99
N GLU A 297 -13.39 -18.97 -15.73
CA GLU A 297 -13.97 -18.65 -14.43
C GLU A 297 -15.16 -19.55 -14.11
N ARG A 298 -16.10 -19.71 -15.04
CA ARG A 298 -17.31 -20.51 -14.83
C ARG A 298 -17.01 -22.00 -14.67
N VAL A 299 -16.03 -22.53 -15.40
CA VAL A 299 -15.57 -23.92 -15.25
C VAL A 299 -14.91 -24.12 -13.89
N ARG A 300 -14.03 -23.22 -13.44
CA ARG A 300 -13.44 -23.29 -12.10
C ARG A 300 -14.51 -23.28 -11.01
N HIS A 301 -15.46 -22.35 -11.11
CA HIS A 301 -16.58 -22.27 -10.18
C HIS A 301 -17.44 -23.55 -10.18
N ALA A 302 -17.77 -24.10 -11.35
CA ALA A 302 -18.53 -25.35 -11.45
C ALA A 302 -17.79 -26.54 -10.83
N GLN A 303 -16.47 -26.68 -11.08
CA GLN A 303 -15.64 -27.73 -10.48
C GLN A 303 -15.57 -27.62 -8.97
N ARG A 304 -15.41 -26.40 -8.45
CA ARG A 304 -15.38 -26.11 -7.01
C ARG A 304 -16.69 -26.52 -6.33
N LEU A 305 -17.84 -26.20 -6.93
CA LEU A 305 -19.14 -26.63 -6.41
C LEU A 305 -19.36 -28.14 -6.47
N ILE A 306 -18.90 -28.81 -7.54
CA ILE A 306 -18.98 -30.28 -7.65
C ILE A 306 -18.11 -30.95 -6.58
N LEU A 307 -16.90 -30.43 -6.34
CA LEU A 307 -16.02 -30.91 -5.27
C LEU A 307 -16.70 -30.81 -3.91
N TRP A 308 -17.32 -29.66 -3.61
CA TRP A 308 -18.08 -29.48 -2.37
C TRP A 308 -19.26 -30.45 -2.27
N GLN A 309 -19.98 -30.69 -3.37
CA GLN A 309 -21.10 -31.64 -3.37
C GLN A 309 -20.65 -33.07 -3.03
N GLN A 310 -19.48 -33.48 -3.53
CA GLN A 310 -18.94 -34.83 -3.36
C GLN A 310 -18.28 -35.04 -1.99
N GLU A 311 -17.56 -34.03 -1.47
CA GLU A 311 -16.73 -34.18 -0.26
C GLU A 311 -17.29 -33.42 0.95
N GLY A 312 -18.08 -32.38 0.74
CA GLY A 312 -18.64 -31.55 1.81
C GLY A 312 -19.48 -32.35 2.80
N ALA A 313 -20.15 -33.42 2.36
CA ALA A 313 -20.89 -34.31 3.27
C ALA A 313 -20.00 -34.94 4.34
N LYS A 314 -18.73 -35.27 4.02
CA LYS A 314 -17.76 -35.82 4.97
C LYS A 314 -17.27 -34.75 5.96
N GLU A 315 -17.07 -33.53 5.48
CA GLU A 315 -16.65 -32.38 6.30
C GLU A 315 -17.75 -31.93 7.29
N LEU A 316 -19.01 -32.13 6.91
CA LEU A 316 -20.18 -31.82 7.72
C LEU A 316 -20.56 -32.98 8.67
N ALA A 317 -20.18 -34.22 8.35
CA ALA A 317 -20.46 -35.39 9.16
C ALA A 317 -19.82 -35.29 10.56
N GLY A 318 -20.61 -35.52 11.61
CA GLY A 318 -20.16 -35.48 13.01
C GLY A 318 -20.17 -34.09 13.66
N ARG A 319 -20.52 -33.02 12.94
CA ARG A 319 -20.63 -31.67 13.53
C ARG A 319 -22.06 -31.39 14.00
N ARG A 320 -22.30 -31.61 15.30
CA ARG A 320 -23.46 -31.07 16.01
C ARG A 320 -23.13 -29.65 16.46
N ASN A 321 -23.87 -28.64 16.01
CA ASN A 321 -23.77 -27.33 16.62
C ASN A 321 -25.13 -26.63 16.67
N PRO A 322 -25.63 -26.24 17.86
CA PRO A 322 -26.93 -25.60 18.03
C PRO A 322 -26.89 -24.08 17.73
N GLY A 323 -26.13 -23.62 16.72
CA GLY A 323 -26.01 -22.18 16.45
C GLY A 323 -25.42 -21.81 15.08
N ARG A 324 -25.51 -20.51 14.74
CA ARG A 324 -24.89 -19.90 13.55
C ARG A 324 -23.37 -19.89 13.73
N ARG A 325 -22.64 -20.66 12.94
CA ARG A 325 -21.17 -20.59 12.91
C ARG A 325 -20.65 -20.55 11.49
N ARG A 326 -19.74 -19.60 11.24
CA ARG A 326 -18.88 -19.59 10.07
C ARG A 326 -17.69 -20.49 10.31
N PHE A 327 -17.15 -21.06 9.25
CA PHE A 327 -15.82 -21.65 9.29
C PHE A 327 -15.25 -21.81 7.89
N THR A 328 -13.92 -21.87 7.83
CA THR A 328 -13.19 -22.13 6.61
C THR A 328 -12.70 -23.59 6.58
N ARG A 329 -12.80 -24.26 5.43
CA ARG A 329 -12.30 -25.62 5.18
C ARG A 329 -11.42 -25.62 3.94
N ASP A 330 -10.38 -26.44 3.98
CA ASP A 330 -9.54 -26.74 2.84
C ASP A 330 -9.91 -28.15 2.37
N VAL A 331 -10.46 -28.26 1.17
CA VAL A 331 -10.90 -29.53 0.58
C VAL A 331 -10.06 -29.72 -0.68
N ARG A 332 -9.11 -30.67 -0.64
CA ARG A 332 -8.16 -30.95 -1.74
C ARG A 332 -7.40 -29.73 -2.28
N GLY A 333 -7.05 -28.76 -1.42
CA GLY A 333 -6.33 -27.54 -1.81
C GLY A 333 -7.23 -26.37 -2.18
N GLU A 334 -8.55 -26.57 -2.24
CA GLU A 334 -9.53 -25.50 -2.46
C GLU A 334 -10.12 -25.04 -1.12
N VAL A 335 -10.11 -23.72 -0.91
CA VAL A 335 -10.61 -23.13 0.33
C VAL A 335 -12.09 -22.79 0.18
N PHE A 336 -12.90 -23.28 1.10
CA PHE A 336 -14.34 -23.02 1.20
C PHE A 336 -14.63 -22.29 2.51
N CYS A 337 -15.37 -21.18 2.43
CA CYS A 337 -15.92 -20.51 3.62
C CYS A 337 -17.41 -20.75 3.62
N LEU A 338 -17.96 -21.17 4.76
CA LEU A 338 -19.36 -21.53 4.86
C LEU A 338 -19.96 -21.12 6.20
N SER A 339 -21.25 -20.80 6.21
CA SER A 339 -22.03 -20.60 7.44
C SER A 339 -23.05 -21.72 7.58
N LEU A 340 -23.07 -22.37 8.75
CA LEU A 340 -24.10 -23.36 9.09
C LEU A 340 -25.22 -22.72 9.89
N PHE A 341 -26.45 -23.11 9.55
CA PHE A 341 -27.67 -22.80 10.24
C PHE A 341 -28.21 -24.10 10.85
N ALA A 342 -28.66 -24.04 12.11
CA ALA A 342 -29.19 -25.21 12.79
C ALA A 342 -30.40 -25.78 12.02
N GLY A 343 -30.39 -27.08 11.73
CA GLY A 343 -31.57 -27.79 11.25
C GLY A 343 -32.53 -28.10 12.40
N SER A 344 -33.82 -28.19 12.07
CA SER A 344 -34.88 -28.58 13.01
C SER A 344 -34.74 -30.03 13.51
N GLU A 345 -34.04 -30.89 12.76
CA GLU A 345 -33.86 -32.31 13.07
C GLU A 345 -32.39 -32.68 13.24
N SER A 346 -32.09 -33.65 14.12
CA SER A 346 -30.72 -34.09 14.43
C SER A 346 -29.90 -34.66 13.26
N LYS A 347 -30.50 -34.76 12.06
CA LYS A 347 -29.94 -35.41 10.85
C LYS A 347 -29.96 -34.53 9.60
N SER A 348 -30.34 -33.26 9.72
CA SER A 348 -30.34 -32.31 8.62
C SER A 348 -29.67 -31.00 9.05
N ALA A 349 -28.93 -30.38 8.12
CA ALA A 349 -28.36 -29.06 8.31
C ALA A 349 -28.51 -28.26 7.01
N ALA A 350 -28.67 -26.97 7.15
CA ALA A 350 -28.67 -26.05 6.04
C ALA A 350 -27.54 -25.06 6.22
N GLY A 351 -26.99 -24.57 5.11
CA GLY A 351 -25.89 -23.63 5.17
C GLY A 351 -25.79 -22.80 3.91
N LEU A 352 -24.86 -21.86 3.95
CA LEU A 352 -24.47 -21.08 2.79
C LEU A 352 -22.97 -21.24 2.54
N LEU A 353 -22.61 -21.17 1.27
CA LEU A 353 -21.24 -21.04 0.79
C LEU A 353 -21.00 -19.59 0.40
N TRP A 354 -19.90 -19.02 0.88
CA TRP A 354 -19.46 -17.68 0.52
C TRP A 354 -18.65 -17.70 -0.77
N ASP A 355 -18.94 -16.77 -1.68
CA ASP A 355 -18.07 -16.53 -2.83
C ASP A 355 -16.84 -15.75 -2.34
N LEU A 356 -15.71 -16.45 -2.24
CA LEU A 356 -14.47 -15.86 -1.77
C LEU A 356 -13.93 -14.76 -2.70
N SER A 357 -14.17 -14.85 -4.00
CA SER A 357 -13.71 -13.86 -4.98
C SER A 357 -14.55 -12.59 -4.89
N ALA A 358 -15.86 -12.74 -4.77
CA ALA A 358 -16.76 -11.60 -4.56
C ALA A 358 -16.53 -10.95 -3.20
N LEU A 359 -16.35 -11.74 -2.14
CA LEU A 359 -16.02 -11.26 -0.80
C LEU A 359 -14.69 -10.51 -0.78
N HIS A 360 -13.68 -11.03 -1.47
CA HIS A 360 -12.39 -10.38 -1.64
C HIS A 360 -12.52 -9.02 -2.33
N THR A 361 -13.23 -8.98 -3.47
CA THR A 361 -13.44 -7.74 -4.25
C THR A 361 -14.19 -6.69 -3.42
N TRP A 362 -15.28 -7.10 -2.77
CA TRP A 362 -16.07 -6.24 -1.89
C TRP A 362 -15.23 -5.71 -0.72
N LEU A 363 -14.37 -6.54 -0.13
CA LEU A 363 -13.50 -6.13 0.96
C LEU A 363 -12.47 -5.10 0.50
N LEU A 364 -11.83 -5.31 -0.65
CA LEU A 364 -10.87 -4.35 -1.23
C LEU A 364 -11.53 -3.00 -1.52
N ASP A 365 -12.73 -2.98 -2.10
CA ASP A 365 -13.45 -1.74 -2.40
C ASP A 365 -13.81 -0.96 -1.12
N ASN A 366 -14.24 -1.67 -0.06
CA ASN A 366 -14.54 -1.04 1.23
C ASN A 366 -13.27 -0.52 1.93
N LEU A 367 -12.17 -1.27 1.85
CA LEU A 367 -10.87 -0.85 2.40
C LEU A 367 -10.37 0.41 1.67
N ALA A 368 -10.35 0.39 0.34
CA ALA A 368 -9.94 1.52 -0.49
C ALA A 368 -10.82 2.75 -0.20
N GLY A 369 -12.14 2.59 -0.16
CA GLY A 369 -13.07 3.71 0.10
C GLY A 369 -12.86 4.41 1.44
N ARG A 370 -12.49 3.67 2.49
CA ARG A 370 -12.31 4.21 3.85
C ARG A 370 -10.87 4.66 4.16
N LEU A 371 -9.87 4.03 3.56
CA LEU A 371 -8.45 4.31 3.82
C LEU A 371 -7.86 5.35 2.86
N ARG A 372 -8.36 5.49 1.63
CA ARG A 372 -7.94 6.54 0.68
C ARG A 372 -8.04 7.97 1.24
N PRO A 373 -9.15 8.39 1.89
CA PRO A 373 -9.26 9.75 2.42
C PRO A 373 -8.19 10.08 3.48
N GLN A 374 -7.62 9.05 4.11
CA GLN A 374 -6.67 9.19 5.20
C GLN A 374 -5.21 8.96 4.76
N SER A 375 -4.99 8.66 3.48
CA SER A 375 -3.66 8.40 2.90
C SER A 375 -2.84 7.36 3.68
N VAL A 376 -3.50 6.38 4.29
CA VAL A 376 -2.85 5.31 5.05
C VAL A 376 -2.49 4.18 4.09
N PRO A 377 -1.19 3.88 3.88
CA PRO A 377 -0.77 2.72 3.10
C PRO A 377 -1.28 1.43 3.76
N TRP A 378 -1.84 0.55 2.96
CA TRP A 378 -2.40 -0.71 3.43
C TRP A 378 -2.06 -1.85 2.49
N ARG A 379 -1.92 -3.05 3.05
CA ARG A 379 -1.88 -4.29 2.29
C ARG A 379 -2.72 -5.36 2.98
N LEU A 380 -3.41 -6.14 2.15
CA LEU A 380 -4.15 -7.32 2.56
C LEU A 380 -3.33 -8.55 2.16
N VAL A 381 -3.09 -9.44 3.13
CA VAL A 381 -2.21 -10.60 2.96
C VAL A 381 -2.95 -11.87 3.38
N ASP A 382 -2.77 -12.97 2.65
CA ASP A 382 -3.31 -14.29 3.00
C ASP A 382 -2.42 -15.06 4.01
N ARG A 383 -2.85 -16.22 4.52
CA ARG A 383 -2.05 -17.12 5.41
C ARG A 383 -0.65 -17.42 4.90
N THR A 384 -0.50 -17.45 3.58
CA THR A 384 0.76 -17.79 2.89
C THR A 384 1.71 -16.60 2.77
N GLY A 385 1.30 -15.39 3.17
CA GLY A 385 2.08 -14.17 2.93
C GLY A 385 1.85 -13.56 1.55
N ARG A 386 0.96 -14.14 0.72
CA ARG A 386 0.62 -13.60 -0.60
C ARG A 386 -0.19 -12.31 -0.48
N ILE A 387 0.20 -11.28 -1.22
CA ILE A 387 -0.53 -10.01 -1.29
C ILE A 387 -1.80 -10.24 -2.11
N LEU A 388 -2.95 -10.01 -1.48
CA LEU A 388 -4.28 -10.08 -2.07
C LEU A 388 -4.69 -8.73 -2.68
N GLY A 389 -4.27 -7.64 -2.05
CA GLY A 389 -4.40 -6.28 -2.57
C GLY A 389 -3.59 -5.30 -1.73
N SER A 390 -3.19 -4.18 -2.32
CA SER A 390 -2.43 -3.14 -1.62
C SER A 390 -2.61 -1.79 -2.27
N GLU A 391 -2.52 -0.73 -1.49
CA GLU A 391 -2.56 0.64 -1.97
C GLU A 391 -1.48 1.47 -1.28
N ALA A 392 -0.74 2.24 -2.09
CA ALA A 392 0.36 3.12 -1.65
C ALA A 392 1.46 2.43 -0.82
N TRP A 393 1.53 1.08 -0.82
CA TRP A 393 2.49 0.30 -0.04
C TRP A 393 3.88 0.25 -0.70
N SER A 394 4.93 0.54 0.07
CA SER A 394 6.33 0.42 -0.37
C SER A 394 7.02 -0.79 0.30
N PRO A 395 7.94 -1.52 -0.38
CA PRO A 395 8.63 -2.69 0.20
C PRO A 395 9.41 -2.41 1.50
N ASP A 396 9.88 -1.17 1.69
CA ASP A 396 10.69 -0.75 2.85
C ASP A 396 9.87 -0.27 4.06
N GLU A 397 8.54 -0.30 3.96
CA GLU A 397 7.68 0.22 5.02
C GLU A 397 7.53 -0.73 6.21
N ARG A 398 7.65 -0.19 7.44
CA ARG A 398 7.44 -0.95 8.68
C ARG A 398 5.96 -1.12 8.97
N VAL A 399 5.54 -2.39 9.11
CA VAL A 399 4.18 -2.76 9.54
C VAL A 399 3.94 -2.22 10.94
N THR A 400 2.94 -1.35 11.10
CA THR A 400 2.62 -0.73 12.40
C THR A 400 1.51 -1.47 13.12
N ILE A 401 0.51 -1.97 12.38
CA ILE A 401 -0.59 -2.76 12.93
C ILE A 401 -0.85 -3.95 12.01
N ARG A 402 -0.94 -5.13 12.62
CA ARG A 402 -1.47 -6.35 12.00
C ARG A 402 -2.80 -6.66 12.66
N THR A 403 -3.86 -6.71 11.88
CA THR A 403 -5.16 -7.18 12.36
C THR A 403 -5.64 -8.31 11.48
N GLY A 404 -5.98 -9.43 12.11
CA GLY A 404 -6.83 -10.43 11.46
C GLY A 404 -8.24 -9.86 11.33
N PHE A 405 -8.95 -10.25 10.29
CA PHE A 405 -10.40 -10.11 10.31
C PHE A 405 -10.98 -11.13 11.31
N VAL A 406 -12.19 -10.87 11.80
CA VAL A 406 -12.94 -11.62 12.84
C VAL A 406 -12.78 -13.14 12.71
N ASP A 407 -12.93 -13.85 13.83
CA ASP A 407 -13.12 -15.31 13.87
C ASP A 407 -13.97 -15.79 12.68
N ASP A 408 -13.41 -16.71 11.90
CA ASP A 408 -14.05 -17.48 10.82
C ASP A 408 -14.12 -16.89 9.39
N LEU A 409 -13.46 -15.76 9.09
CA LEU A 409 -13.08 -15.43 7.71
C LEU A 409 -11.88 -16.29 7.25
N PRO A 410 -11.60 -16.41 5.94
CA PRO A 410 -10.30 -16.90 5.48
C PRO A 410 -9.19 -16.09 6.17
N PRO A 411 -8.00 -16.66 6.40
CA PRO A 411 -6.93 -16.08 7.23
C PRO A 411 -6.25 -14.87 6.58
N TRP A 412 -7.04 -13.84 6.28
CA TRP A 412 -6.62 -12.59 5.73
C TRP A 412 -6.21 -11.66 6.85
N THR A 413 -5.03 -11.08 6.70
CA THR A 413 -4.47 -10.11 7.63
C THR A 413 -4.36 -8.77 6.93
N LEU A 414 -4.99 -7.75 7.50
CA LEU A 414 -4.79 -6.36 7.09
C LEU A 414 -3.56 -5.82 7.81
N GLU A 415 -2.62 -5.34 7.02
CA GLU A 415 -1.43 -4.67 7.51
C GLU A 415 -1.49 -3.18 7.13
N LEU A 416 -1.36 -2.33 8.14
CA LEU A 416 -1.30 -0.88 7.98
C LEU A 416 0.14 -0.43 8.18
N SER A 417 0.62 0.40 7.25
CA SER A 417 1.95 0.96 7.26
C SER A 417 1.92 2.46 7.55
N ARG A 418 3.06 2.96 8.03
CA ARG A 418 3.35 4.39 8.05
C ARG A 418 4.07 4.75 6.75
N PRO A 419 3.56 5.71 5.96
CA PRO A 419 4.35 6.27 4.87
C PRO A 419 5.54 7.01 5.50
N ASP A 420 6.75 6.46 5.35
CA ASP A 420 8.00 7.06 5.83
C ASP A 420 8.45 8.23 4.91
N ARG A 421 7.52 8.83 4.15
CA ARG A 421 7.77 9.97 3.25
C ARG A 421 8.21 11.22 4.00
N ASP A 422 8.05 11.21 5.32
CA ASP A 422 8.40 12.33 6.17
C ASP A 422 9.85 12.30 6.66
N ARG A 423 10.69 11.30 6.39
CA ARG A 423 12.12 11.40 6.81
C ARG A 423 12.84 12.62 6.26
N LEU A 424 12.52 13.02 5.02
CA LEU A 424 13.09 14.23 4.40
C LEU A 424 12.30 15.50 4.76
N ALA A 425 10.97 15.43 4.89
CA ALA A 425 10.15 16.59 5.31
C ALA A 425 10.33 16.93 6.81
N LEU A 426 10.61 15.94 7.66
CA LEU A 426 10.94 16.09 9.10
C LEU A 426 12.30 16.78 9.30
N LEU A 427 13.21 16.70 8.33
CA LEU A 427 14.47 17.44 8.37
C LEU A 427 14.26 18.94 8.05
N TRP A 428 13.30 19.28 7.20
CA TRP A 428 13.05 20.67 6.78
C TRP A 428 12.05 21.42 7.67
N ARG A 429 11.06 20.74 8.26
CA ARG A 429 10.05 21.34 9.16
C ARG A 429 10.37 21.19 10.65
N SER A 430 11.54 20.66 11.01
CA SER A 430 11.95 20.48 12.39
C SER A 430 12.28 21.83 13.06
N PRO A 431 11.65 22.15 14.21
CA PRO A 431 12.10 23.23 15.11
C PRO A 431 13.56 23.04 15.56
N ARG A 432 14.13 21.84 15.41
CA ARG A 432 15.52 21.50 15.73
C ARG A 432 16.54 22.48 15.14
N ARG A 433 16.29 23.00 13.93
CA ARG A 433 17.17 24.01 13.30
C ARG A 433 17.08 25.37 13.99
N ILE A 434 15.88 25.81 14.36
CA ILE A 434 15.68 27.09 15.04
C ILE A 434 16.38 27.08 16.40
N TYR A 435 16.30 25.98 17.15
CA TYR A 435 16.97 25.85 18.44
C TYR A 435 18.49 25.67 18.32
N LEU A 436 18.98 24.95 17.30
CA LEU A 436 20.42 24.85 17.04
C LEU A 436 21.00 26.20 16.62
N LEU A 437 20.28 26.95 15.77
CA LEU A 437 20.63 28.32 15.41
C LEU A 437 20.58 29.26 16.62
N ALA A 438 19.57 29.15 17.48
CA ALA A 438 19.48 29.93 18.71
C ALA A 438 20.63 29.59 19.69
N PHE A 439 20.97 28.30 19.84
CA PHE A 439 22.11 27.86 20.66
C PHE A 439 23.44 28.40 20.13
N VAL A 440 23.68 28.27 18.82
CA VAL A 440 24.89 28.82 18.17
C VAL A 440 24.94 30.34 18.27
N MET A 441 23.80 31.02 18.13
CA MET A 441 23.70 32.47 18.24
C MET A 441 24.00 32.94 19.67
N ILE A 442 23.45 32.28 20.70
CA ILE A 442 23.73 32.58 22.11
C ILE A 442 25.19 32.26 22.46
N ALA A 443 25.72 31.13 22.01
CA ALA A 443 27.14 30.78 22.18
C ALA A 443 28.06 31.82 21.50
N GLY A 444 27.67 32.33 20.33
CA GLY A 444 28.35 33.41 19.62
C GLY A 444 28.35 34.72 20.41
N ILE A 445 27.21 35.13 20.96
CA ILE A 445 27.10 36.33 21.81
C ILE A 445 27.96 36.18 23.08
N LEU A 446 27.92 35.01 23.72
CA LEU A 446 28.74 34.71 24.89
C LEU A 446 30.24 34.80 24.57
N GLY A 447 30.67 34.15 23.48
CA GLY A 447 32.06 34.16 23.03
C GLY A 447 32.54 35.56 22.68
N PHE A 448 31.71 36.35 21.99
CA PHE A 448 32.00 37.74 21.66
C PHE A 448 32.16 38.61 22.92
N GLY A 449 31.25 38.47 23.89
CA GLY A 449 31.35 39.17 25.18
C GLY A 449 32.64 38.82 25.95
N LEU A 450 33.04 37.54 25.94
CA LEU A 450 34.28 37.10 26.56
C LEU A 450 35.52 37.72 25.88
N VAL A 451 35.54 37.80 24.55
CA VAL A 451 36.65 38.42 23.81
C VAL A 451 36.77 39.91 24.12
N LEU A 452 35.65 40.63 24.18
CA LEU A 452 35.66 42.07 24.49
C LEU A 452 36.17 42.35 25.91
N THR A 453 35.72 41.57 26.90
CA THR A 453 36.18 41.72 28.28
C THR A 453 37.68 41.43 28.43
N VAL A 454 38.19 40.37 27.80
CA VAL A 454 39.62 40.06 27.80
C VAL A 454 40.45 41.17 27.14
N ARG A 455 40.00 41.69 25.99
CA ARG A 455 40.69 42.81 25.31
C ARG A 455 40.69 44.09 26.13
N GLY A 456 39.60 44.38 26.83
CA GLY A 456 39.52 45.51 27.76
C GLY A 456 40.57 45.39 28.87
N ILE A 457 40.66 44.22 29.48
CA ILE A 457 41.61 43.94 30.57
C ILE A 457 43.07 44.02 30.10
N GLN A 458 43.39 43.51 28.89
CA GLN A 458 44.74 43.57 28.35
C GLN A 458 45.26 45.01 28.20
N ARG A 459 44.42 45.92 27.71
CA ARG A 459 44.76 47.34 27.58
C ARG A 459 45.03 48.00 28.93
N GLU A 460 44.22 47.68 29.93
CA GLU A 460 44.40 48.21 31.28
C GLU A 460 45.70 47.71 31.91
N LEU A 461 46.04 46.43 31.72
CA LEU A 461 47.30 45.85 32.19
C LEU A 461 48.53 46.47 31.51
N GLU A 462 48.45 46.77 30.22
CA GLU A 462 49.53 47.44 29.49
C GLU A 462 49.79 48.85 30.02
N LEU A 463 48.73 49.61 30.32
CA LEU A 463 48.84 50.93 30.94
C LEU A 463 49.45 50.86 32.34
N VAL A 464 49.07 49.87 33.14
CA VAL A 464 49.66 49.66 34.48
C VAL A 464 51.15 49.33 34.37
N ARG A 465 51.53 48.44 33.43
CA ARG A 465 52.95 48.10 33.20
C ARG A 465 53.78 49.31 32.78
N LEU A 466 53.29 50.10 31.82
CA LEU A 466 53.97 51.32 31.37
C LEU A 466 54.16 52.33 32.52
N LYS A 467 53.17 52.42 33.42
CA LYS A 467 53.26 53.27 34.62
C LYS A 467 54.32 52.73 35.59
N ASP A 468 54.36 51.44 35.83
CA ASP A 468 55.35 50.81 36.71
C ASP A 468 56.77 50.94 36.14
N ASP A 469 56.95 50.72 34.84
CA ASP A 469 58.23 50.90 34.13
C ASP A 469 58.72 52.36 34.20
N PHE A 470 57.82 53.32 34.01
CA PHE A 470 58.12 54.75 34.15
C PHE A 470 58.62 55.09 35.57
N VAL A 471 57.91 54.63 36.61
CA VAL A 471 58.31 54.89 38.01
C VAL A 471 59.66 54.26 38.33
N SER A 472 59.91 53.04 37.84
CA SER A 472 61.18 52.35 37.99
C SER A 472 62.32 53.11 37.32
N MET A 473 62.13 53.54 36.06
CA MET A 473 63.10 54.31 35.29
C MET A 473 63.46 55.62 35.99
N VAL A 474 62.46 56.40 36.41
CA VAL A 474 62.68 57.68 37.12
C VAL A 474 63.47 57.45 38.41
N SER A 475 63.13 56.40 39.17
CA SER A 475 63.85 56.08 40.41
C SER A 475 65.32 55.75 40.17
N HIS A 476 65.63 55.03 39.09
CA HIS A 476 66.99 54.70 38.69
C HIS A 476 67.80 55.94 38.27
N GLU A 477 67.22 56.81 37.45
CA GLU A 477 67.86 58.04 36.97
C GLU A 477 68.10 59.05 38.10
N LEU A 478 67.27 59.08 39.14
CA LEU A 478 67.48 59.93 40.33
C LEU A 478 68.58 59.37 41.26
N ARG A 479 68.70 58.05 41.39
CA ARG A 479 69.64 57.41 42.34
C ARG A 479 71.10 57.63 41.93
N SER A 480 71.41 57.58 40.64
CA SER A 480 72.78 57.72 40.13
C SER A 480 73.45 59.07 40.49
N PRO A 481 72.86 60.25 40.16
CA PRO A 481 73.44 61.55 40.53
C PRO A 481 73.47 61.73 42.05
N LEU A 482 72.44 61.27 42.79
CA LEU A 482 72.43 61.35 44.25
C LEU A 482 73.57 60.54 44.89
N THR A 483 73.86 59.35 44.34
CA THR A 483 74.98 58.51 44.79
C THR A 483 76.31 59.20 44.52
N SER A 484 76.48 59.81 43.34
CA SER A 484 77.68 60.58 42.97
C SER A 484 77.89 61.77 43.90
N ILE A 485 76.83 62.56 44.16
CA ILE A 485 76.86 63.68 45.11
C ILE A 485 77.31 63.21 46.49
N ARG A 486 76.69 62.13 46.99
CA ARG A 486 77.01 61.59 48.31
C ARG A 486 78.48 61.13 48.39
N GLN A 487 78.97 60.38 47.39
CA GLN A 487 80.35 59.87 47.37
C GLN A 487 81.38 61.01 47.33
N LEU A 488 81.17 62.01 46.48
CA LEU A 488 82.04 63.19 46.38
C LEU A 488 82.05 64.00 47.67
N ALA A 489 80.88 64.22 48.29
CA ALA A 489 80.73 64.92 49.55
C ALA A 489 81.42 64.16 50.71
N GLU A 490 81.29 62.84 50.78
CA GLU A 490 81.98 62.00 51.77
C GLU A 490 83.51 62.08 51.62
N MET A 491 84.04 62.07 50.38
CA MET A 491 85.48 62.21 50.12
C MET A 491 86.02 63.58 50.53
N LEU A 492 85.27 64.66 50.26
CA LEU A 492 85.62 66.01 50.68
C LEU A 492 85.58 66.14 52.22
N ARG A 493 84.54 65.61 52.87
CA ARG A 493 84.37 65.65 54.33
C ARG A 493 85.46 64.86 55.06
N ALA A 494 85.88 63.72 54.53
CA ALA A 494 86.91 62.88 55.12
C ALA A 494 88.34 63.42 54.94
N GLY A 495 88.52 64.58 54.28
CA GLY A 495 89.83 65.15 53.99
C GLY A 495 90.66 64.33 53.00
N ARG A 496 90.05 63.37 52.30
CA ARG A 496 90.74 62.42 51.39
C ARG A 496 91.13 63.03 50.04
N VAL A 497 90.92 64.33 49.85
CA VAL A 497 91.24 65.07 48.62
C VAL A 497 92.37 66.06 48.90
N PRO A 498 93.64 65.69 48.65
CA PRO A 498 94.81 66.45 49.14
C PRO A 498 95.09 67.74 48.37
N SER A 499 94.71 67.82 47.08
CA SER A 499 94.97 68.98 46.24
C SER A 499 93.81 69.98 46.24
N ARG A 500 94.11 71.27 46.45
CA ARG A 500 93.14 72.37 46.31
C ARG A 500 92.48 72.38 44.93
N ALA A 501 93.24 72.11 43.87
CA ALA A 501 92.71 72.03 42.51
C ALA A 501 91.73 70.84 42.32
N ARG A 502 91.99 69.68 42.95
CA ARG A 502 91.04 68.54 42.93
C ARG A 502 89.79 68.80 43.76
N ARG A 503 89.91 69.49 44.90
CA ARG A 503 88.75 69.90 45.70
C ARG A 503 87.82 70.82 44.91
N GLN A 504 88.38 71.80 44.19
CA GLN A 504 87.58 72.68 43.35
C GLN A 504 86.80 71.89 42.28
N ARG A 505 87.46 70.97 41.56
CA ARG A 505 86.77 70.10 40.58
C ARG A 505 85.64 69.28 41.20
N TYR A 506 85.80 68.81 42.45
CA TYR A 506 84.73 68.05 43.11
C TYR A 506 83.56 68.95 43.51
N TYR A 507 83.81 70.19 43.93
CA TYR A 507 82.74 71.18 44.12
C TYR A 507 82.00 71.46 42.81
N ASP A 508 82.73 71.62 41.70
CA ASP A 508 82.13 71.87 40.39
C ASP A 508 81.24 70.68 39.95
N VAL A 509 81.71 69.44 40.13
CA VAL A 509 80.91 68.23 39.83
C VAL A 509 79.70 68.11 40.75
N LEU A 510 79.82 68.45 42.04
CA LEU A 510 78.68 68.45 42.97
C LEU A 510 77.58 69.42 42.50
N VAL A 511 77.96 70.64 42.12
CA VAL A 511 77.03 71.63 41.56
C VAL A 511 76.39 71.09 40.28
N GLN A 512 77.19 70.53 39.36
CA GLN A 512 76.69 69.97 38.11
C GLN A 512 75.69 68.82 38.32
N GLN A 513 75.96 67.91 39.27
CA GLN A 513 75.04 66.80 39.57
C GLN A 513 73.75 67.30 40.26
N SER A 514 73.84 68.34 41.09
CA SER A 514 72.68 68.97 41.71
C SER A 514 71.78 69.63 40.66
N GLU A 515 72.38 70.39 39.73
CA GLU A 515 71.65 70.98 38.60
C GLU A 515 70.99 69.91 37.72
N ARG A 516 71.73 68.85 37.38
CA ARG A 516 71.17 67.71 36.61
C ARG A 516 69.98 67.07 37.31
N LEU A 517 70.06 66.87 38.63
CA LEU A 517 68.97 66.33 39.43
C LEU A 517 67.74 67.26 39.42
N SER A 518 67.97 68.56 39.55
CA SER A 518 66.93 69.59 39.48
C SER A 518 66.20 69.57 38.14
N THR A 519 66.94 69.53 37.02
CA THR A 519 66.36 69.40 35.67
C THR A 519 65.51 68.13 35.54
N LEU A 520 65.97 66.99 36.08
CA LEU A 520 65.25 65.73 35.98
C LEU A 520 63.94 65.75 36.78
N ILE A 521 63.95 66.33 37.97
CA ILE A 521 62.74 66.53 38.78
C ILE A 521 61.75 67.45 38.05
N ASN A 522 62.23 68.56 37.48
CA ASN A 522 61.39 69.49 36.71
C ASN A 522 60.74 68.80 35.52
N ASN A 523 61.47 67.98 34.77
CA ASN A 523 60.93 67.20 33.65
C ASN A 523 59.82 66.22 34.09
N VAL A 524 59.98 65.55 35.24
CA VAL A 524 58.96 64.64 35.80
C VAL A 524 57.71 65.42 36.23
N LEU A 525 57.88 66.56 36.89
CA LEU A 525 56.77 67.43 37.30
C LEU A 525 56.01 67.98 36.09
N ASP A 526 56.73 68.37 35.04
CA ASP A 526 56.15 68.83 33.79
C ASP A 526 55.36 67.72 33.09
N PHE A 527 55.87 66.50 33.06
CA PHE A 527 55.14 65.33 32.56
C PHE A 527 53.86 65.06 33.36
N ALA A 528 53.92 65.10 34.70
CA ALA A 528 52.74 64.93 35.56
C ALA A 528 51.69 66.04 35.33
N ARG A 529 52.12 67.28 35.12
CA ARG A 529 51.24 68.42 34.79
C ARG A 529 50.60 68.27 33.41
N MET A 530 51.33 67.71 32.43
CA MET A 530 50.79 67.38 31.10
C MET A 530 49.73 66.26 31.17
N GLN A 531 49.98 65.17 31.90
CA GLN A 531 48.98 64.11 32.12
C GLN A 531 47.71 64.63 32.80
N ALA A 532 47.85 65.57 33.75
CA ALA A 532 46.72 66.17 34.43
C ALA A 532 45.93 67.20 33.58
N ARG A 533 46.24 67.35 32.27
CA ARG A 533 45.63 68.35 31.36
C ARG A 533 45.73 69.80 31.85
N LYS A 534 46.73 70.13 32.68
CA LYS A 534 46.83 71.45 33.34
C LYS A 534 47.73 72.48 32.63
N ARG A 535 48.40 72.14 31.52
CA ARG A 535 49.13 73.14 30.71
C ARG A 535 48.20 73.76 29.66
N ARG A 536 48.00 75.09 29.74
CA ARG A 536 47.42 75.87 28.65
C ARG A 536 48.54 76.18 27.66
N PHE A 537 48.42 75.68 26.44
CA PHE A 537 49.28 76.10 25.34
C PHE A 537 48.62 77.29 24.67
N THR A 538 49.33 78.41 24.58
CA THR A 538 48.92 79.56 23.78
C THR A 538 49.67 79.45 22.46
N PHE A 539 48.95 79.21 21.37
CA PHE A 539 49.54 79.13 20.04
C PHE A 539 49.45 80.51 19.39
N GLU A 540 50.56 81.01 18.88
CA GLU A 540 50.65 82.28 18.16
C GLU A 540 51.32 82.05 16.80
N VAL A 541 50.95 82.87 15.81
CA VAL A 541 51.54 82.82 14.47
C VAL A 541 52.89 83.51 14.53
N THR A 542 53.97 82.77 14.31
CA THR A 542 55.35 83.27 14.39
C THR A 542 56.12 82.83 13.16
N ASP A 543 56.97 83.71 12.61
CA ASP A 543 57.88 83.38 11.53
C ASP A 543 59.02 82.50 12.07
N VAL A 544 59.13 81.29 11.54
CA VAL A 544 60.11 80.30 11.99
C VAL A 544 61.53 80.74 11.62
N ALA A 545 61.71 81.45 10.50
CA ALA A 545 63.03 81.86 10.02
C ALA A 545 63.68 82.90 10.94
N SER A 546 62.90 83.83 11.49
CA SER A 546 63.38 84.81 12.46
C SER A 546 63.72 84.19 13.82
N LEU A 547 62.97 83.17 14.25
CA LEU A 547 63.19 82.49 15.54
C LEU A 547 64.48 81.66 15.57
N THR A 548 64.87 81.07 14.43
CA THR A 548 66.08 80.22 14.34
C THR A 548 67.37 81.00 14.08
N GLY A 549 67.31 82.31 13.81
CA GLY A 549 68.48 83.15 13.53
C GLY A 549 69.21 83.69 14.76
N GLU A 550 68.61 83.58 15.96
CA GLU A 550 69.18 84.03 17.24
C GLU A 550 69.67 82.86 18.14
N LEU A 551 69.69 81.63 17.64
CA LEU A 551 70.26 80.44 18.30
C LEU A 551 71.69 80.21 17.85
#